data_AF-A0AAC8TH58-F1
#
_entry.id   AF-A0AAC8TH58-F1
#
_cell.length_a   1.000
_cell.length_b   1.000
_cell.length_c   1.000
_cell.angle_alpha   90.00
_cell.angle_beta   90.00
_cell.angle_gamma   90.00
#
_symmetry.space_group_name_H-M   'P 1'
#
loop_
_entity.id
_entity.type
_entity.pdbx_description
1 polymer ?
#
loop_
_entity_poly.entity_id
_entity_poly.type
_entity_poly.pdbx_seq_one_letter_code
_entity_poly.pdbx_strand_id
1 'polypeptide(L)'
;MAPRHREDTSLETILGDEELQKLRQDFQEQELLDSTRAGIGRKLPDAAGFLATLEEQFYQRASHQTPEQYREFARQREAQLITLFLVYSRGQGFFLSVHFYWGLMMGLSPPEVVKQLLLVGMYGGIHVLNAGQMTLERTLLYLKRRVEERKTTTLEILGGITTVSPEPLAPAG
;
A
#
# COMPACT_ATOMS: atom_id res chain seq x y z
N MET A 1 12.87 -18.20 34.24
CA MET A 1 12.86 -17.67 32.85
C MET A 1 12.12 -16.35 32.90
N ALA A 2 12.81 -15.22 32.81
CA ALA A 2 12.16 -13.91 32.78
C ALA A 2 11.46 -13.72 31.42
N PRO A 3 10.25 -13.12 31.37
CA PRO A 3 9.62 -12.78 30.11
C PRO A 3 10.52 -11.79 29.37
N ARG A 4 10.95 -12.15 28.16
CA ARG A 4 11.58 -11.17 27.27
C ARG A 4 10.51 -10.15 26.94
N HIS A 5 10.64 -8.92 27.46
CA HIS A 5 9.93 -7.77 26.93
C HIS A 5 10.27 -7.71 25.44
N ARG A 6 9.29 -8.08 24.60
CA ARG A 6 9.32 -7.74 23.18
C ARG A 6 9.34 -6.22 23.19
N GLU A 7 10.39 -5.59 22.70
CA GLU A 7 10.37 -4.13 22.50
C GLU A 7 9.12 -3.84 21.68
N ASP A 8 8.17 -3.12 22.27
CA ASP A 8 6.90 -2.74 21.64
C ASP A 8 7.24 -1.84 20.45
N THR A 9 7.47 -2.46 19.30
CA THR A 9 7.77 -1.76 18.06
C THR A 9 6.45 -1.19 17.57
N SER A 10 6.25 0.12 17.74
CA SER A 10 5.07 0.82 17.23
C SER A 10 5.01 0.74 15.71
N LEU A 11 3.81 0.56 15.14
CA LEU A 11 3.59 0.61 13.68
C LEU A 11 4.12 1.90 13.05
N GLU A 12 4.13 2.99 13.82
CA GLU A 12 4.60 4.30 13.39
C GLU A 12 6.12 4.35 13.17
N THR A 13 6.88 3.43 13.76
CA THR A 13 8.34 3.46 13.80
C THR A 13 9.02 2.22 13.22
N ILE A 14 8.27 1.21 12.76
CA ILE A 14 8.84 0.01 12.11
C ILE A 14 9.73 0.41 10.93
N LEU A 15 9.23 1.31 10.08
CA LEU A 15 9.93 1.82 8.90
C LEU A 15 10.31 3.29 9.16
N GLY A 16 11.60 3.53 9.43
CA GLY A 16 12.13 4.86 9.73
C GLY A 16 12.25 5.75 8.49
N ASP A 17 12.44 7.05 8.70
CA ASP A 17 12.50 8.05 7.63
C ASP A 17 13.60 7.76 6.59
N GLU A 18 14.78 7.32 7.03
CA GLU A 18 15.88 6.97 6.12
C GLU A 18 15.55 5.75 5.25
N GLU A 19 14.88 4.75 5.83
CA GLU A 19 14.48 3.53 5.13
C GLU A 19 13.38 3.84 4.11
N LEU A 20 12.41 4.66 4.51
CA LEU A 20 11.34 5.14 3.65
C LEU A 20 11.87 5.99 2.50
N GLN A 21 12.87 6.84 2.76
CA GLN A 21 13.50 7.66 1.73
C GLN A 21 14.23 6.81 0.68
N LYS A 22 14.93 5.75 1.10
CA LYS A 22 15.56 4.79 0.15
C LYS A 22 14.52 4.13 -0.75
N LEU A 23 13.42 3.64 -0.17
CA LEU A 23 12.33 3.05 -0.94
C LEU A 23 11.73 4.03 -1.96
N ARG A 24 11.51 5.29 -1.54
CA ARG A 24 10.98 6.35 -2.43
C ARG A 24 11.93 6.71 -3.57
N GLN A 25 13.25 6.61 -3.37
CA GLN A 25 14.24 6.89 -4.41
C GLN A 25 14.23 5.82 -5.51
N ASP A 26 14.04 4.55 -5.13
CA ASP A 26 14.02 3.42 -6.07
C ASP A 26 12.62 3.14 -6.65
N PHE A 27 11.61 3.90 -6.20
CA PHE A 27 10.23 3.72 -6.60
C PHE A 27 9.96 4.19 -8.04
N GLN A 28 9.31 3.33 -8.82
CA GLN A 28 8.89 3.59 -10.19
C GLN A 28 7.40 3.32 -10.34
N GLU A 29 6.61 4.39 -10.30
CA GLU A 29 5.15 4.33 -10.42
C GLU A 29 4.68 3.61 -11.69
N GLN A 30 5.41 3.78 -12.79
CA GLN A 30 5.07 3.15 -14.07
C GLN A 30 5.12 1.61 -14.00
N GLU A 31 6.04 1.03 -13.21
CA GLU A 31 6.14 -0.43 -13.05
C GLU A 31 4.88 -1.03 -12.38
N LEU A 32 4.27 -0.28 -11.44
CA LEU A 32 2.99 -0.66 -10.81
C LEU A 32 1.82 -0.62 -11.81
N LEU A 33 1.76 0.44 -12.62
CA LEU A 33 0.73 0.61 -13.64
C LEU A 33 0.84 -0.47 -14.72
N ASP A 34 2.04 -0.72 -15.22
CA ASP A 34 2.29 -1.74 -16.23
C ASP A 34 1.96 -3.14 -15.71
N SER A 35 2.30 -3.44 -14.45
CA SER A 35 1.92 -4.70 -13.79
C SER A 35 0.41 -4.86 -13.69
N THR A 36 -0.30 -3.78 -13.34
CA THR A 36 -1.78 -3.77 -13.24
C THR A 36 -2.41 -3.98 -14.61
N ARG A 37 -1.93 -3.26 -15.63
CA ARG A 37 -2.40 -3.37 -17.02
C ARG A 37 -2.18 -4.78 -17.57
N ALA A 38 -0.99 -5.34 -17.34
CA ALA A 38 -0.68 -6.72 -17.76
C ALA A 38 -1.56 -7.76 -17.05
N GLY A 39 -1.95 -7.51 -15.80
CA GLY A 39 -2.86 -8.39 -15.04
C GLY A 39 -4.30 -8.34 -15.57
N ILE A 40 -4.84 -7.12 -15.77
CA ILE A 40 -6.22 -6.93 -16.22
C ILE A 40 -6.37 -7.25 -17.70
N GLY A 41 -5.49 -6.73 -18.57
CA GLY A 41 -5.56 -6.93 -20.01
C GLY A 41 -5.49 -8.40 -20.44
N ARG A 42 -4.82 -9.25 -19.66
CA ARG A 42 -4.83 -10.71 -19.86
C ARG A 42 -6.21 -11.34 -19.64
N LYS A 43 -7.00 -10.81 -18.71
CA LYS A 43 -8.31 -11.35 -18.31
C LYS A 43 -9.48 -10.66 -19.01
N LEU A 44 -9.31 -9.39 -19.35
CA LEU A 44 -10.33 -8.53 -19.93
C LEU A 44 -9.68 -7.67 -21.03
N PRO A 45 -9.46 -8.24 -22.24
CA PRO A 45 -8.81 -7.52 -23.34
C PRO A 45 -9.55 -6.23 -23.73
N ASP A 46 -10.89 -6.25 -23.66
CA ASP A 46 -11.75 -5.11 -24.00
C ASP A 46 -11.70 -3.98 -22.96
N ALA A 47 -11.09 -4.22 -21.78
CA ALA A 47 -10.95 -3.19 -20.75
C ALA A 47 -9.83 -2.18 -21.05
N ALA A 48 -9.03 -2.38 -22.10
CA ALA A 48 -7.86 -1.54 -22.39
C ALA A 48 -8.20 -0.05 -22.49
N GLY A 49 -9.30 0.32 -23.17
CA GLY A 49 -9.73 1.71 -23.28
C GLY A 49 -10.16 2.32 -21.95
N PHE A 50 -10.88 1.55 -21.13
CA PHE A 50 -11.29 1.99 -19.79
C PHE A 50 -10.09 2.18 -18.86
N LEU A 51 -9.12 1.26 -18.90
CA LEU A 51 -7.87 1.38 -18.13
C LEU A 51 -7.06 2.60 -18.53
N ALA A 52 -6.96 2.88 -19.83
CA ALA A 52 -6.28 4.08 -20.32
C ALA A 52 -6.93 5.36 -19.77
N THR A 53 -8.27 5.42 -19.73
CA THR A 53 -8.99 6.55 -19.13
C THR A 53 -8.70 6.69 -17.62
N LEU A 54 -8.66 5.59 -16.88
CA LEU A 54 -8.30 5.63 -15.45
C LEU A 54 -6.86 6.09 -15.24
N GLU A 55 -5.93 5.61 -16.06
CA GLU A 55 -4.52 6.01 -16.02
C GLU A 55 -4.36 7.51 -16.30
N GLU A 56 -5.01 8.03 -17.34
CA GLU A 56 -5.00 9.45 -17.70
C GLU A 56 -5.57 10.34 -16.59
N GLN A 57 -6.68 9.92 -15.98
CA GLN A 57 -7.34 10.71 -14.94
C GLN A 57 -6.59 10.68 -13.61
N PHE A 58 -6.09 9.51 -13.21
CA PHE A 58 -5.60 9.30 -11.85
C PHE A 58 -4.09 9.21 -11.72
N TYR A 59 -3.35 8.91 -12.79
CA TYR A 59 -1.92 8.56 -12.70
C TYR A 59 -1.02 9.36 -13.66
N GLN A 60 -1.60 10.17 -14.55
CA GLN A 60 -0.83 10.96 -15.49
C GLN A 60 -0.38 12.29 -14.86
N ARG A 61 0.94 12.41 -14.64
CA ARG A 61 1.58 13.62 -14.11
C ARG A 61 1.32 14.85 -14.98
N ALA A 62 1.31 14.67 -16.30
CA ALA A 62 1.10 15.74 -17.27
C ALA A 62 -0.30 16.37 -17.21
N SER A 63 -1.27 15.68 -16.61
CA SER A 63 -2.63 16.18 -16.41
C SER A 63 -2.73 17.22 -15.28
N HIS A 64 -1.62 17.50 -14.57
CA HIS A 64 -1.55 18.41 -13.45
C HIS A 64 -0.65 19.63 -13.77
N GLN A 65 -0.96 20.81 -13.22
CA GLN A 65 -0.24 22.03 -13.58
C GLN A 65 1.18 22.05 -13.02
N THR A 66 1.42 21.40 -11.88
CA THR A 66 2.75 21.28 -11.28
C THR A 66 3.02 19.88 -10.70
N PRO A 67 4.30 19.48 -10.57
CA PRO A 67 4.67 18.24 -9.89
C PRO A 67 4.17 18.15 -8.44
N GLU A 68 4.10 19.28 -7.73
CA GLU A 68 3.61 19.36 -6.35
C GLU A 68 2.12 19.06 -6.28
N GLN A 69 1.34 19.59 -7.22
CA GLN A 69 -0.09 19.29 -7.33
C GLN A 69 -0.34 17.81 -7.58
N TYR A 70 0.43 17.20 -8.50
CA TYR A 70 0.35 15.76 -8.73
C TYR A 70 0.69 14.95 -7.47
N ARG A 71 1.76 15.31 -6.75
CA ARG A 71 2.15 14.61 -5.52
C ARG A 71 1.05 14.66 -4.47
N GLU A 72 0.46 15.83 -4.23
CA GLU A 72 -0.64 15.95 -3.26
C GLU A 72 -1.88 15.17 -3.72
N PHE A 73 -2.23 15.26 -5.00
CA PHE A 73 -3.33 14.48 -5.57
C PHE A 73 -3.10 12.97 -5.41
N ALA A 74 -1.92 12.45 -5.76
CA ALA A 74 -1.59 11.05 -5.63
C ALA A 74 -1.58 10.59 -4.16
N ARG A 75 -1.07 11.42 -3.25
CA ARG A 75 -1.12 11.17 -1.79
C ARG A 75 -2.55 11.04 -1.29
N GLN A 76 -3.46 11.93 -1.73
CA GLN A 76 -4.89 11.87 -1.40
C GLN A 76 -5.59 10.66 -2.03
N ARG A 77 -5.29 10.35 -3.29
CA ARG A 77 -5.78 9.16 -4.01
C ARG A 77 -5.45 7.89 -3.22
N GLU A 78 -4.20 7.69 -2.82
CA GLU A 78 -3.81 6.50 -2.07
C GLU A 78 -4.44 6.45 -0.68
N ALA A 79 -4.58 7.58 0.02
CA ALA A 79 -5.31 7.65 1.28
C ALA A 79 -6.77 7.17 1.14
N GLN A 80 -7.45 7.56 0.06
CA GLN A 80 -8.82 7.13 -0.25
C GLN A 80 -8.88 5.65 -0.62
N LEU A 81 -7.93 5.15 -1.42
CA LEU A 81 -7.86 3.74 -1.81
C LEU A 81 -7.56 2.83 -0.61
N ILE A 82 -6.63 3.22 0.27
CA ILE A 82 -6.39 2.54 1.55
C ILE A 82 -7.68 2.45 2.36
N THR A 83 -8.40 3.56 2.51
CA THR A 83 -9.68 3.60 3.23
C THR A 83 -10.71 2.64 2.62
N LEU A 84 -10.86 2.69 1.29
CA LEU A 84 -11.78 1.82 0.55
C LEU A 84 -11.41 0.34 0.75
N PHE A 85 -10.14 -0.02 0.61
CA PHE A 85 -9.70 -1.39 0.78
C PHE A 85 -9.78 -1.87 2.22
N LEU A 86 -9.53 -1.01 3.21
CA LEU A 86 -9.75 -1.36 4.62
C LEU A 86 -11.20 -1.80 4.87
N VAL A 87 -12.16 -1.07 4.33
CA VAL A 87 -13.58 -1.39 4.46
C VAL A 87 -13.93 -2.65 3.66
N TYR A 88 -13.60 -2.66 2.36
CA TYR A 88 -14.02 -3.72 1.44
C TYR A 88 -13.40 -5.08 1.80
N SER A 89 -12.12 -5.10 2.16
CA SER A 89 -11.38 -6.32 2.48
C SER A 89 -11.43 -6.70 3.96
N ARG A 90 -12.17 -5.94 4.79
CA ARG A 90 -12.17 -6.06 6.25
C ARG A 90 -10.76 -6.01 6.85
N GLY A 91 -9.93 -5.12 6.31
CA GLY A 91 -8.57 -4.87 6.76
C GLY A 91 -7.52 -5.89 6.30
N GLN A 92 -7.79 -6.73 5.29
CA GLN A 92 -6.88 -7.81 4.89
C GLN A 92 -6.56 -7.85 3.40
N GLY A 93 -5.44 -8.49 3.08
CA GLY A 93 -5.20 -9.00 1.74
C GLY A 93 -4.35 -8.11 0.85
N PHE A 94 -4.08 -8.66 -0.33
CA PHE A 94 -3.05 -8.20 -1.24
C PHE A 94 -3.19 -6.74 -1.66
N PHE A 95 -4.39 -6.33 -2.10
CA PHE A 95 -4.61 -4.97 -2.59
C PHE A 95 -4.38 -3.92 -1.51
N LEU A 96 -4.77 -4.21 -0.26
CA LEU A 96 -4.51 -3.31 0.85
C LEU A 96 -3.00 -3.14 1.10
N SER A 97 -2.22 -4.22 1.09
CA SER A 97 -0.75 -4.14 1.21
C SER A 97 -0.10 -3.36 0.05
N VAL A 98 -0.59 -3.54 -1.18
CA VAL A 98 -0.12 -2.75 -2.34
C VAL A 98 -0.39 -1.27 -2.15
N HIS A 99 -1.58 -0.89 -1.69
CA HIS A 99 -1.93 0.52 -1.47
C HIS A 99 -1.26 1.13 -0.25
N PHE A 100 -0.95 0.34 0.79
CA PHE A 100 -0.04 0.80 1.85
C PHE A 100 1.34 1.13 1.28
N TYR A 101 1.93 0.24 0.49
CA TYR A 101 3.22 0.51 -0.16
C TYR A 101 3.14 1.74 -1.08
N TRP A 102 2.18 1.79 -2.00
CA TRP A 102 2.04 2.90 -2.95
C TRP A 102 1.81 4.23 -2.24
N GLY A 103 0.93 4.26 -1.24
CA GLY A 103 0.69 5.44 -0.42
C GLY A 103 1.94 5.95 0.28
N LEU A 104 2.74 5.05 0.86
CA LEU A 104 4.02 5.40 1.47
C LEU A 104 4.99 6.02 0.44
N MET A 105 5.02 5.50 -0.78
CA MET A 105 5.87 6.02 -1.87
C MET A 105 5.38 7.38 -2.39
N MET A 106 4.07 7.63 -2.35
CA MET A 106 3.44 8.91 -2.72
C MET A 106 3.54 9.98 -1.63
N GLY A 107 4.16 9.67 -0.49
CA GLY A 107 4.45 10.65 0.55
C GLY A 107 3.64 10.49 1.83
N LEU A 108 2.73 9.51 1.93
CA LEU A 108 2.15 9.17 3.23
C LEU A 108 3.24 8.67 4.17
N SER A 109 3.13 9.05 5.43
CA SER A 109 3.96 8.55 6.53
C SER A 109 3.25 7.39 7.25
N PRO A 110 3.99 6.48 7.90
CA PRO A 110 3.37 5.43 8.73
C PRO A 110 2.37 5.98 9.77
N PRO A 111 2.63 7.09 10.49
CA PRO A 111 1.64 7.71 11.38
C PRO A 111 0.35 8.14 10.68
N GLU A 112 0.41 8.66 9.44
CA GLU A 112 -0.79 9.02 8.69
C GLU A 112 -1.63 7.80 8.32
N VAL A 113 -0.98 6.68 7.95
CA VAL A 113 -1.68 5.41 7.66
C VAL A 113 -2.30 4.84 8.94
N VAL A 114 -1.60 4.91 10.08
CA VAL A 114 -2.15 4.48 11.38
C VAL A 114 -3.38 5.31 11.77
N LYS A 115 -3.37 6.63 11.53
CA LYS A 115 -4.56 7.49 11.74
C LYS A 115 -5.74 7.05 10.87
N GLN A 116 -5.51 6.67 9.62
CA GLN A 116 -6.57 6.12 8.75
C GLN A 116 -7.11 4.79 9.28
N LEU A 117 -6.23 3.89 9.74
CA LEU A 117 -6.64 2.64 10.38
C LEU A 117 -7.54 2.89 11.61
N LEU A 118 -7.15 3.83 12.47
CA LEU A 118 -7.94 4.19 13.65
C LEU A 118 -9.30 4.77 13.26
N LEU A 119 -9.35 5.67 12.28
CA LEU A 119 -10.60 6.26 11.79
C LEU A 119 -11.52 5.18 11.22
N VAL A 120 -11.03 4.34 10.32
CA VAL A 120 -11.82 3.24 9.73
C VAL A 120 -12.22 2.23 10.78
N GLY A 121 -11.33 1.88 11.70
CA GLY A 121 -11.60 0.96 12.81
C GLY A 121 -12.69 1.47 13.76
N MET A 122 -12.73 2.78 14.02
CA MET A 122 -13.76 3.42 14.84
C MET A 122 -15.17 3.23 14.24
N TYR A 123 -15.30 3.28 12.92
CA TYR A 123 -16.59 3.15 12.23
C TYR A 123 -16.89 1.72 11.71
N GLY A 124 -15.86 0.94 11.39
CA GLY A 124 -15.96 -0.42 10.87
C GLY A 124 -15.85 -1.52 11.93
N GLY A 125 -15.45 -1.17 13.16
CA GLY A 125 -15.33 -2.08 14.29
C GLY A 125 -13.91 -2.62 14.52
N ILE A 126 -13.70 -3.14 15.74
CA ILE A 126 -12.38 -3.57 16.24
C ILE A 126 -11.72 -4.67 15.40
N HIS A 127 -12.51 -5.51 14.73
CA HIS A 127 -11.99 -6.58 13.87
C HIS A 127 -11.31 -6.02 12.61
N VAL A 128 -11.88 -4.96 12.00
CA VAL A 128 -11.25 -4.24 10.88
C VAL A 128 -9.97 -3.56 11.32
N LEU A 129 -9.98 -2.93 12.51
CA LEU A 129 -8.79 -2.30 13.07
C LEU A 129 -7.65 -3.30 13.26
N ASN A 130 -7.93 -4.41 13.97
CA ASN A 130 -6.91 -5.43 14.26
C ASN A 130 -6.37 -6.06 12.96
N ALA A 131 -7.25 -6.39 12.02
CA ALA A 131 -6.86 -6.94 10.73
C ALA A 131 -5.99 -5.95 9.93
N GLY A 132 -6.40 -4.68 9.86
CA GLY A 132 -5.68 -3.62 9.17
C GLY A 132 -4.31 -3.35 9.80
N GLN A 133 -4.22 -3.36 11.14
CA GLN A 133 -2.95 -3.25 11.88
C GLN A 133 -2.01 -4.41 11.54
N MET A 134 -2.51 -5.66 11.56
CA MET A 134 -1.70 -6.83 11.18
C MET A 134 -1.22 -6.76 9.73
N THR A 135 -2.07 -6.31 8.80
CA THR A 135 -1.70 -6.15 7.38
C THR A 135 -0.66 -5.05 7.22
N LEU A 136 -0.82 -3.92 7.92
CA LEU A 136 0.16 -2.83 7.91
C LEU A 136 1.49 -3.28 8.52
N GLU A 137 1.48 -3.93 9.69
CA GLU A 137 2.68 -4.44 10.36
C GLU A 137 3.49 -5.34 9.43
N ARG A 138 2.83 -6.33 8.81
CA ARG A 138 3.47 -7.25 7.84
C ARG A 138 4.05 -6.50 6.65
N THR A 139 3.32 -5.51 6.14
CA THR A 139 3.78 -4.69 5.01
C THR A 139 5.02 -3.88 5.42
N LEU A 140 5.01 -3.21 6.57
CA LEU A 140 6.14 -2.41 7.05
C LEU A 140 7.38 -3.26 7.35
N LEU A 141 7.20 -4.40 8.03
CA LEU A 141 8.30 -5.34 8.31
C LEU A 141 8.90 -5.91 7.03
N TYR A 142 8.06 -6.22 6.05
CA TYR A 142 8.50 -6.66 4.73
C TYR A 142 9.32 -5.57 4.02
N LEU A 143 8.83 -4.33 3.99
CA LEU A 143 9.54 -3.21 3.38
C LEU A 143 10.88 -2.94 4.07
N LYS A 144 10.92 -2.98 5.40
CA LYS A 144 12.15 -2.84 6.20
C LYS A 144 13.19 -3.88 5.79
N ARG A 145 12.78 -5.16 5.77
CA ARG A 145 13.65 -6.26 5.33
C ARG A 145 14.17 -6.05 3.91
N ARG A 146 13.36 -5.50 3.00
CA ARG A 146 13.79 -5.21 1.62
C ARG A 146 14.83 -4.11 1.52
N VAL A 147 14.73 -3.10 2.38
CA VAL A 147 15.78 -2.07 2.53
C VAL A 147 17.08 -2.70 3.02
N GLU A 148 17.02 -3.58 4.03
CA GLU A 148 18.18 -4.31 4.55
C GLU A 148 18.84 -5.21 3.49
N GLU A 149 18.02 -5.90 2.68
CA GLU A 149 18.46 -6.76 1.58
C GLU A 149 18.92 -5.99 0.33
N ARG A 150 18.73 -4.66 0.29
CA ARG A 150 18.95 -3.80 -0.91
C ARG A 150 18.15 -4.25 -2.13
N LYS A 151 16.91 -4.71 -1.89
CA LYS A 151 15.96 -5.19 -2.91
C LYS A 151 14.73 -4.27 -2.95
N THR A 152 14.98 -3.03 -3.31
CA THR A 152 14.05 -1.90 -3.16
C THR A 152 13.35 -1.50 -4.46
N THR A 153 13.62 -2.18 -5.57
CA THR A 153 12.96 -1.90 -6.85
C THR A 153 11.46 -2.21 -6.77
N THR A 154 10.64 -1.50 -7.55
CA THR A 154 9.17 -1.63 -7.45
C THR A 154 8.71 -3.05 -7.79
N LEU A 155 9.26 -3.67 -8.83
CA LEU A 155 8.96 -5.08 -9.16
C LEU A 155 9.37 -6.08 -8.07
N GLU A 156 10.53 -5.91 -7.41
CA GLU A 156 10.95 -6.79 -6.30
C GLU A 156 10.02 -6.67 -5.09
N ILE A 157 9.64 -5.44 -4.75
CA ILE A 157 8.68 -5.17 -3.68
C ILE A 157 7.35 -5.85 -4.00
N LEU A 158 6.79 -5.59 -5.18
CA LEU A 158 5.50 -6.16 -5.61
C LEU A 158 5.52 -7.69 -5.63
N GLY A 159 6.58 -8.27 -6.19
CA GLY A 159 6.76 -9.71 -6.26
C GLY A 159 6.67 -10.36 -4.87
N GLY A 160 7.29 -9.77 -3.85
CA GLY A 160 7.18 -10.35 -2.50
C GLY A 160 5.89 -10.00 -1.76
N ILE A 161 5.23 -8.85 -2.00
CA ILE A 161 3.92 -8.56 -1.38
C ILE A 161 2.89 -9.65 -1.71
N THR A 162 2.89 -10.16 -2.96
CA THR A 162 2.01 -11.28 -3.35
C THR A 162 2.22 -12.56 -2.52
N THR A 163 3.41 -12.76 -1.96
CA THR A 163 3.78 -13.98 -1.22
C THR A 163 3.52 -13.90 0.29
N VAL A 164 3.37 -12.70 0.85
CA VAL A 164 3.13 -12.49 2.30
C VAL A 164 1.68 -12.15 2.64
N SER A 165 0.84 -11.85 1.64
CA SER A 165 -0.59 -11.66 1.87
C SER A 165 -1.27 -13.00 2.16
N PRO A 166 -2.05 -13.13 3.25
CA PRO A 166 -2.87 -14.31 3.48
C PRO A 166 -3.89 -14.47 2.34
N GLU A 167 -4.23 -15.72 2.01
CA GLU A 167 -5.31 -16.03 1.06
C GLU A 167 -6.59 -15.26 1.44
N PRO A 168 -7.36 -14.74 0.47
CA PRO A 168 -8.62 -14.08 0.77
C PRO A 168 -9.54 -15.04 1.51
N LEU A 169 -10.10 -14.58 2.64
CA LEU A 169 -11.15 -15.30 3.34
C LEU A 169 -12.29 -15.57 2.37
N ALA A 170 -12.71 -16.84 2.26
CA ALA A 170 -13.88 -17.23 1.49
C ALA A 170 -15.08 -16.35 1.88
N PRO A 171 -15.98 -16.00 0.92
CA PRO A 171 -17.14 -15.19 1.23
C PRO A 171 -17.92 -15.85 2.37
N ALA A 172 -18.20 -15.10 3.43
CA ALA A 172 -19.12 -15.53 4.47
C ALA A 172 -20.48 -15.75 3.79
N GLY A 173 -20.90 -17.01 3.75
CA GLY A 173 -22.22 -17.42 3.24
C GLY A 173 -23.37 -16.95 4.13
#